data_AF-A0A8H4KD47-F1
#
_entry.id   AF-A0A8H4KD47-F1
#
_cell.length_a   1.000
_cell.length_b   1.000
_cell.length_c   1.000
_cell.angle_alpha   90.00
_cell.angle_beta   90.00
_cell.angle_gamma   90.00
#
_symmetry.space_group_name_H-M   'P 1'
#
loop_
_entity.id
_entity.type
_entity.pdbx_description
1 polymer ?
#
loop_
_entity_poly.entity_id
_entity_poly.type
_entity_poly.pdbx_seq_one_letter_code
_entity_poly.pdbx_strand_id
1 'polypeptide(L)'
;MLGEDGSEYEDLMSIYSAFDSNSDSDSDSDSAAFSDEEYGKALYTFLGTKPFKDVKTVGWSGGRFTGYINMYGKKSAARYRLERSAFPAQYEDSPLKDEKVSNPKNRNGDELLDSVKFKYTKRHIRGIFRVAWKSTGPGVSWHDLDCINPDLVDNWRSVPTYVLIAWDIDGDIHKTWETRACLRDRWGKKDADIAIYEAAAEAEDRYVEAKTGKRPAKSRSPSVGLAQGHVRKHREKSLGTNRSSPSGSTRAIRASETPQRRTKTIEELRVKFLNNYLKLLGEEDFTDLSISKKRDCIAAWNEEKSLLLPLAT
;
A
#
# COMPACT_ATOMS: atom_id res chain seq x y z
N MET A 1 -62.66 -18.77 -14.44
CA MET A 1 -61.76 -19.85 -14.01
C MET A 1 -60.39 -19.24 -13.84
N LEU A 2 -59.90 -19.26 -12.60
CA LEU A 2 -58.58 -18.79 -12.18
C LEU A 2 -57.53 -19.81 -12.65
N GLY A 3 -56.36 -19.33 -13.06
CA GLY A 3 -55.17 -20.13 -13.29
C GLY A 3 -53.97 -19.35 -12.76
N GLU A 4 -53.49 -19.75 -11.59
CA GLU A 4 -52.30 -19.26 -10.90
C GLU A 4 -51.06 -20.07 -11.33
N ASP A 5 -49.95 -19.34 -11.44
CA ASP A 5 -48.59 -19.59 -10.94
C ASP A 5 -47.83 -20.92 -11.19
N GLY A 6 -46.69 -20.78 -11.87
CA GLY A 6 -45.40 -20.59 -11.19
C GLY A 6 -44.58 -21.84 -10.82
N SER A 7 -43.42 -22.02 -11.47
CA SER A 7 -42.08 -22.23 -10.87
C SER A 7 -41.16 -23.02 -11.82
N GLU A 8 -40.11 -22.35 -12.32
CA GLU A 8 -39.07 -22.92 -13.19
C GLU A 8 -37.73 -22.41 -12.68
N TYR A 9 -37.23 -23.02 -11.61
CA TYR A 9 -35.88 -22.80 -11.07
C TYR A 9 -35.48 -24.05 -10.27
N GLU A 10 -34.90 -25.05 -10.92
CA GLU A 10 -34.03 -26.10 -10.34
C GLU A 10 -33.47 -26.96 -11.47
N ASP A 11 -32.43 -26.49 -12.19
CA ASP A 11 -31.70 -27.37 -13.12
C ASP A 11 -30.27 -26.93 -13.46
N LEU A 12 -29.42 -26.59 -12.48
CA LEU A 12 -27.97 -26.37 -12.74
C LEU A 12 -27.03 -26.74 -11.56
N MET A 13 -27.43 -27.67 -10.68
CA MET A 13 -26.62 -28.12 -9.53
C MET A 13 -26.37 -29.63 -9.51
N SER A 14 -26.12 -30.26 -10.66
CA SER A 14 -25.92 -31.74 -10.72
C SER A 14 -24.78 -32.24 -11.61
N ILE A 15 -23.84 -31.40 -12.04
CA ILE A 15 -22.73 -31.86 -12.88
C ILE A 15 -21.43 -31.23 -12.39
N TYR A 16 -20.74 -31.86 -11.44
CA TYR A 16 -19.26 -31.92 -11.33
C TYR A 16 -18.84 -32.76 -10.10
N SER A 17 -19.48 -33.92 -9.89
CA SER A 17 -19.06 -34.93 -8.90
C SER A 17 -18.77 -36.26 -9.60
N ALA A 18 -17.58 -36.37 -10.18
CA ALA A 18 -16.93 -37.65 -10.47
C ALA A 18 -15.49 -37.36 -10.90
N PHE A 19 -14.49 -37.72 -10.08
CA PHE A 19 -13.26 -38.38 -10.51
C PHE A 19 -12.49 -38.86 -9.26
N ASP A 20 -12.68 -40.15 -9.03
CA ASP A 20 -11.81 -41.19 -8.47
C ASP A 20 -10.83 -40.92 -7.32
N SER A 21 -11.10 -41.69 -6.26
CA SER A 21 -10.16 -42.20 -5.26
C SER A 21 -9.05 -43.08 -5.88
N ASN A 22 -7.81 -42.85 -5.47
CA ASN A 22 -6.97 -43.82 -4.73
C ASN A 22 -5.49 -43.45 -4.85
N SER A 23 -4.86 -43.12 -3.73
CA SER A 23 -3.44 -43.41 -3.48
C SER A 23 -3.18 -43.26 -1.98
N ASP A 24 -3.20 -44.39 -1.30
CA ASP A 24 -2.67 -44.53 0.06
C ASP A 24 -1.18 -44.17 0.08
N SER A 25 -0.79 -43.30 0.99
CA SER A 25 0.58 -43.25 1.52
C SER A 25 0.51 -42.69 2.94
N ASP A 26 0.72 -43.60 3.88
CA ASP A 26 0.71 -43.42 5.32
C ASP A 26 1.79 -42.43 5.84
N SER A 27 1.46 -41.81 6.99
CA SER A 27 2.31 -41.41 8.13
C SER A 27 3.47 -40.42 7.92
N ASP A 28 3.68 -39.37 8.71
CA ASP A 28 3.27 -39.08 10.10
C ASP A 28 2.93 -37.59 10.26
N SER A 29 1.74 -37.34 10.83
CA SER A 29 1.30 -36.02 11.24
C SER A 29 1.58 -35.85 12.73
N ASP A 30 2.75 -35.34 13.08
CA ASP A 30 3.02 -34.82 14.43
C ASP A 30 2.30 -33.47 14.63
N SER A 31 0.98 -33.55 14.71
CA SER A 31 0.12 -32.51 15.26
C SER A 31 -0.10 -32.79 16.74
N ALA A 32 0.97 -32.78 17.54
CA ALA A 32 0.85 -32.70 18.99
C ALA A 32 0.60 -31.24 19.40
N ALA A 33 -0.55 -30.71 18.98
CA ALA A 33 -1.11 -29.49 19.51
C ALA A 33 -2.00 -29.87 20.70
N PHE A 34 -1.47 -29.69 21.91
CA PHE A 34 -2.20 -29.62 23.19
C PHE A 34 -3.51 -30.42 23.27
N SER A 35 -3.42 -31.72 23.47
CA SER A 35 -4.50 -32.51 24.05
C SER A 35 -4.25 -32.66 25.54
N ASP A 36 -4.91 -31.82 26.34
CA ASP A 36 -5.04 -32.03 27.77
C ASP A 36 -6.29 -32.89 27.99
N GLU A 37 -6.12 -34.07 28.58
CA GLU A 37 -7.17 -35.07 28.78
C GLU A 37 -8.25 -34.59 29.77
N GLU A 38 -7.96 -33.54 30.56
CA GLU A 38 -8.91 -32.96 31.52
C GLU A 38 -9.90 -31.97 30.89
N TYR A 39 -9.52 -31.28 29.79
CA TYR A 39 -10.30 -30.16 29.24
C TYR A 39 -11.00 -30.43 27.89
N GLY A 40 -10.80 -31.61 27.29
CA GLY A 40 -11.46 -32.00 26.05
C GLY A 40 -11.15 -31.09 24.86
N LYS A 41 -11.78 -31.39 23.72
CA LYS A 41 -11.57 -30.68 22.44
C LYS A 41 -11.98 -29.20 22.59
N ALA A 42 -11.08 -28.29 22.22
CA ALA A 42 -11.33 -26.84 22.28
C ALA A 42 -12.68 -26.48 21.65
N LEU A 43 -13.59 -25.89 22.45
CA LEU A 43 -14.94 -25.51 22.05
C LEU A 43 -14.97 -24.45 20.94
N TYR A 44 -13.84 -23.79 20.70
CA TYR A 44 -13.67 -22.81 19.64
C TYR A 44 -12.25 -22.88 19.06
N THR A 45 -12.13 -23.49 17.88
CA THR A 45 -10.98 -23.32 16.99
C THR A 45 -11.34 -22.25 15.97
N PHE A 46 -10.53 -21.18 15.87
CA PHE A 46 -10.70 -20.16 14.84
C PHE A 46 -10.73 -20.82 13.46
N LEU A 47 -11.86 -20.69 12.76
CA LEU A 47 -11.99 -21.22 11.40
C LEU A 47 -11.03 -20.45 10.48
N GLY A 48 -9.90 -21.08 10.10
CA GLY A 48 -9.24 -20.74 8.84
C GLY A 48 -7.77 -20.34 8.82
N THR A 49 -6.88 -20.77 9.73
CA THR A 49 -5.43 -20.54 9.54
C THR A 49 -4.76 -21.65 8.74
N LYS A 50 -5.20 -21.85 7.48
CA LYS A 50 -4.20 -22.18 6.46
C LYS A 50 -3.33 -20.92 6.33
N PRO A 51 -2.00 -20.98 6.53
CA PRO A 51 -1.15 -19.81 6.36
C PRO A 51 -1.44 -19.22 4.98
N PHE A 52 -1.83 -17.95 4.90
CA PHE A 52 -1.95 -17.29 3.62
C PHE A 52 -0.60 -17.42 2.91
N LYS A 53 -0.58 -18.19 1.82
CA LYS A 53 0.61 -18.38 0.99
C LYS A 53 1.09 -16.98 0.59
N ASP A 54 2.30 -16.61 1.01
CA ASP A 54 2.94 -15.31 0.79
C ASP A 54 2.51 -14.14 1.70
N VAL A 55 2.09 -14.38 2.95
CA VAL A 55 1.88 -13.31 3.96
C VAL A 55 2.91 -13.40 5.10
N LYS A 56 3.48 -12.26 5.47
CA LYS A 56 4.44 -12.16 6.58
C LYS A 56 4.33 -10.81 7.30
N THR A 57 4.39 -10.82 8.62
CA THR A 57 4.58 -9.61 9.45
C THR A 57 6.02 -9.10 9.35
N VAL A 58 6.16 -7.79 9.14
CA VAL A 58 7.46 -7.10 8.92
C VAL A 58 7.70 -5.94 9.89
N GLY A 59 6.86 -5.83 10.91
CA GLY A 59 6.93 -4.76 11.90
C GLY A 59 5.67 -4.76 12.76
N TRP A 60 5.76 -4.15 13.94
CA TRP A 60 4.62 -4.03 14.83
C TRP A 60 4.67 -2.73 15.63
N SER A 61 3.51 -2.27 16.07
CA SER A 61 3.35 -1.07 16.89
C SER A 61 2.58 -1.43 18.14
N GLY A 62 3.14 -1.11 19.31
CA GLY A 62 2.45 -1.22 20.60
C GLY A 62 1.89 0.13 21.07
N GLY A 63 0.94 0.10 22.01
CA GLY A 63 0.27 1.27 22.57
C GLY A 63 -1.07 0.87 23.22
N ARG A 64 -2.14 1.65 22.97
CA ARG A 64 -3.52 1.26 23.37
C ARG A 64 -4.03 0.01 22.62
N PHE A 65 -3.44 -0.29 21.48
CA PHE A 65 -3.73 -1.46 20.66
C PHE A 65 -2.42 -1.90 20.00
N THR A 66 -2.18 -3.20 19.93
CA THR A 66 -1.05 -3.79 19.21
C THR A 66 -1.42 -4.01 17.76
N GLY A 67 -0.75 -3.30 16.85
CA GLY A 67 -0.94 -3.44 15.41
C GLY A 67 0.28 -4.04 14.72
N TYR A 68 0.06 -4.86 13.71
CA TYR A 68 1.09 -5.55 12.95
C TYR A 68 1.09 -5.09 11.50
N ILE A 69 2.27 -4.82 10.95
CA ILE A 69 2.46 -4.50 9.53
C ILE A 69 2.60 -5.81 8.77
N ASN A 70 1.55 -6.21 8.07
CA ASN A 70 1.51 -7.45 7.30
C ASN A 70 1.79 -7.17 5.83
N MET A 71 2.78 -7.87 5.29
CA MET A 71 3.16 -7.87 3.88
C MET A 71 2.42 -8.98 3.15
N TYR A 72 1.71 -8.63 2.08
CA TYR A 72 1.04 -9.59 1.21
C TYR A 72 1.74 -9.65 -0.15
N GLY A 73 2.11 -10.86 -0.57
CA GLY A 73 2.80 -11.12 -1.81
C GLY A 73 4.32 -10.92 -1.74
N LYS A 74 5.00 -11.05 -2.88
CA LYS A 74 6.46 -10.96 -2.95
C LYS A 74 6.96 -9.52 -2.85
N LYS A 75 8.11 -9.33 -2.21
CA LYS A 75 8.65 -8.00 -1.87
C LYS A 75 8.59 -7.01 -3.02
N SER A 76 8.89 -7.36 -4.28
CA SER A 76 8.94 -6.37 -5.38
C SER A 76 7.62 -5.65 -5.65
N ALA A 77 6.49 -6.29 -5.36
CA ALA A 77 5.14 -5.83 -5.68
C ALA A 77 4.16 -6.07 -4.52
N ALA A 78 4.68 -6.20 -3.29
CA ALA A 78 3.85 -6.46 -2.13
C ALA A 78 3.04 -5.23 -1.71
N ARG A 79 1.83 -5.49 -1.21
CA ARG A 79 1.03 -4.51 -0.45
C ARG A 79 1.26 -4.71 1.04
N TYR A 80 1.04 -3.65 1.82
CA TYR A 80 1.27 -3.67 3.26
C TYR A 80 0.05 -3.08 3.99
N ARG A 81 -0.35 -3.72 5.08
CA ARG A 81 -1.50 -3.30 5.90
C ARG A 81 -1.16 -3.33 7.37
N LEU A 82 -1.75 -2.40 8.12
CA LEU A 82 -1.68 -2.38 9.57
C LEU A 82 -2.92 -3.07 10.14
N GLU A 83 -2.74 -4.26 10.69
CA GLU A 83 -3.81 -5.16 11.12
C GLU A 83 -3.68 -5.51 12.60
N ARG A 84 -4.70 -6.16 13.17
CA ARG A 84 -4.69 -6.57 14.58
C ARG A 84 -3.99 -7.89 14.84
N SER A 85 -3.84 -8.70 13.81
CA SER A 85 -3.26 -10.03 13.92
C SER A 85 -1.96 -10.11 13.14
N ALA A 86 -1.01 -10.91 13.63
CA ALA A 86 0.25 -11.15 12.96
C ALA A 86 0.21 -12.42 12.09
N PHE A 87 1.15 -12.52 11.16
CA PHE A 87 1.37 -13.67 10.29
C PHE A 87 2.85 -14.05 10.27
N PRO A 88 3.20 -15.27 10.72
CA PRO A 88 2.29 -16.27 11.28
C PRO A 88 1.83 -15.88 12.70
N ALA A 89 0.75 -16.49 13.19
CA ALA A 89 0.11 -16.08 14.46
C ALA A 89 1.06 -16.17 15.67
N GLN A 90 2.03 -17.10 15.65
CA GLN A 90 3.03 -17.24 16.72
C GLN A 90 3.92 -16.00 16.89
N TYR A 91 3.95 -15.11 15.89
CA TYR A 91 4.67 -13.84 16.01
C TYR A 91 4.07 -12.95 17.11
N GLU A 92 2.77 -13.09 17.42
CA GLU A 92 2.12 -12.31 18.48
C GLU A 92 2.65 -12.65 19.88
N ASP A 93 3.06 -13.89 20.09
CA ASP A 93 3.54 -14.37 21.39
C ASP A 93 4.96 -13.86 21.72
N SER A 94 5.75 -13.55 20.69
CA SER A 94 7.14 -13.13 20.84
C SER A 94 7.60 -12.17 19.74
N PRO A 95 7.01 -10.96 19.65
CA PRO A 95 7.38 -9.99 18.64
C PRO A 95 8.77 -9.40 18.92
N LEU A 96 9.58 -9.27 17.88
CA LEU A 96 10.97 -8.82 17.99
C LEU A 96 11.05 -7.32 18.34
N LYS A 97 11.85 -6.95 19.33
CA LYS A 97 11.90 -5.57 19.87
C LYS A 97 12.43 -4.53 18.87
N ASP A 98 13.32 -4.93 17.99
CA ASP A 98 13.90 -4.15 16.89
C ASP A 98 12.89 -3.90 15.75
N GLU A 99 11.91 -4.79 15.58
CA GLU A 99 10.81 -4.62 14.61
C GLU A 99 9.66 -3.74 15.13
N LYS A 100 9.78 -3.20 16.37
CA LYS A 100 8.78 -2.31 16.95
C LYS A 100 8.84 -0.91 16.32
N VAL A 101 8.00 -0.66 15.31
CA VAL A 101 7.99 0.61 14.54
C VAL A 101 7.50 1.82 15.36
N SER A 102 6.78 1.59 16.47
CA SER A 102 6.39 2.69 17.37
C SER A 102 7.51 3.13 18.31
N ASN A 103 8.59 2.36 18.44
CA ASN A 103 9.75 2.72 19.25
C ASN A 103 10.62 3.75 18.49
N PRO A 104 10.83 4.97 19.02
CA PRO A 104 11.71 5.97 18.38
C PRO A 104 13.15 5.47 18.17
N LYS A 105 13.65 4.57 19.02
CA LYS A 105 15.03 4.02 18.87
C LYS A 105 15.22 3.16 17.61
N ASN A 106 14.13 2.65 17.04
CA ASN A 106 14.17 1.82 15.83
C ASN A 106 13.93 2.66 14.56
N ARG A 107 13.88 3.99 14.69
CA ARG A 107 13.49 4.95 13.65
C ARG A 107 14.58 5.98 13.43
N ASN A 108 15.20 5.94 12.26
CA ASN A 108 16.19 6.95 11.84
C ASN A 108 15.56 8.36 11.83
N GLY A 109 14.26 8.44 11.58
CA GLY A 109 13.49 9.68 11.57
C GLY A 109 13.46 10.43 12.90
N ASP A 110 13.67 9.76 14.05
CA ASP A 110 13.65 10.40 15.36
C ASP A 110 15.05 10.58 15.97
N GLU A 111 16.11 10.20 15.26
CA GLU A 111 17.47 10.47 15.73
C GLU A 111 17.73 11.97 15.76
N LEU A 112 18.06 12.47 16.96
CA LEU A 112 18.42 13.86 17.20
C LEU A 112 19.94 13.97 17.37
N LEU A 113 20.49 15.09 16.92
CA LEU A 113 21.80 15.57 17.37
C LEU A 113 21.67 16.07 18.81
N ASP A 114 22.80 16.22 19.50
CA ASP A 114 22.87 16.81 20.85
C ASP A 114 22.22 18.21 20.93
N SER A 115 22.08 18.88 19.79
CA SER A 115 21.41 20.18 19.63
C SER A 115 19.88 20.11 19.45
N VAL A 116 19.22 18.99 19.77
CA VAL A 116 17.76 18.75 19.63
C VAL A 116 17.25 18.78 18.19
N LYS A 117 18.11 19.08 17.21
CA LYS A 117 17.78 19.03 15.78
C LYS A 117 17.84 17.60 15.26
N PHE A 118 16.97 17.25 14.32
CA PHE A 118 17.04 15.96 13.64
C PHE A 118 18.39 15.77 12.95
N LYS A 119 19.03 14.64 13.24
CA LYS A 119 20.28 14.21 12.61
C LYS A 119 20.08 14.02 11.11
N TYR A 120 19.00 13.32 10.72
CA TYR A 120 18.67 13.06 9.33
C TYR A 120 17.52 13.94 8.82
N THR A 121 17.83 14.88 7.93
CA THR A 121 16.86 15.77 7.27
C THR A 121 16.36 15.24 5.92
N LYS A 122 15.49 16.00 5.24
CA LYS A 122 14.92 15.70 3.91
C LYS A 122 15.95 15.33 2.82
N ARG A 123 17.22 15.76 2.90
CA ARG A 123 18.27 15.42 1.91
C ARG A 123 18.69 13.94 1.96
N HIS A 124 18.55 13.32 3.12
CA HIS A 124 18.89 11.91 3.36
C HIS A 124 17.76 10.99 2.95
N ILE A 125 16.56 11.49 2.66
CA ILE A 125 15.48 10.64 2.17
C ILE A 125 15.74 10.31 0.69
N ARG A 126 16.09 9.06 0.42
CA ARG A 126 16.34 8.55 -0.94
C ARG A 126 15.06 8.14 -1.65
N GLY A 127 14.03 7.73 -0.89
CA GLY A 127 12.71 7.44 -1.42
C GLY A 127 11.78 6.76 -0.42
N ILE A 128 10.48 6.85 -0.70
CA ILE A 128 9.46 6.04 -0.05
C ILE A 128 9.46 4.68 -0.74
N PHE A 129 9.57 3.61 0.03
CA PHE A 129 9.54 2.26 -0.53
C PHE A 129 8.20 1.60 -0.30
N ARG A 130 7.56 1.76 0.85
CA ARG A 130 6.26 1.14 1.17
C ARG A 130 5.42 2.04 2.04
N VAL A 131 4.12 1.80 2.03
CA VAL A 131 3.16 2.45 2.92
C VAL A 131 2.28 1.36 3.52
N ALA A 132 2.06 1.41 4.82
CA ALA A 132 1.17 0.54 5.57
C ALA A 132 0.20 1.40 6.38
N TRP A 133 -1.09 1.12 6.28
CA TRP A 133 -2.13 1.83 7.02
C TRP A 133 -3.23 0.88 7.44
N LYS A 134 -4.06 1.33 8.37
CA LYS A 134 -5.23 0.59 8.84
C LYS A 134 -6.33 0.63 7.77
N SER A 135 -6.80 -0.53 7.32
CA SER A 135 -7.92 -0.67 6.38
C SER A 135 -9.28 -0.47 7.06
N THR A 136 -10.33 -0.23 6.26
CA THR A 136 -11.71 -0.15 6.74
C THR A 136 -12.39 -1.50 6.58
N GLY A 137 -12.25 -2.35 7.61
CA GLY A 137 -12.97 -3.63 7.72
C GLY A 137 -12.10 -4.88 7.55
N PRO A 138 -12.71 -6.08 7.73
CA PRO A 138 -12.05 -7.37 7.62
C PRO A 138 -11.93 -7.78 6.15
N GLY A 139 -11.12 -7.06 5.38
CA GLY A 139 -10.94 -7.33 3.96
C GLY A 139 -10.25 -6.18 3.25
N VAL A 140 -9.70 -6.47 2.07
CA VAL A 140 -9.05 -5.43 1.26
C VAL A 140 -10.04 -4.91 0.24
N SER A 141 -10.41 -3.64 0.38
CA SER A 141 -11.27 -2.93 -0.57
C SER A 141 -10.49 -1.78 -1.21
N TRP A 142 -10.87 -1.37 -2.42
CA TRP A 142 -10.31 -0.16 -3.03
C TRP A 142 -10.57 1.10 -2.18
N HIS A 143 -11.67 1.10 -1.42
CA HIS A 143 -11.99 2.13 -0.43
C HIS A 143 -10.97 2.23 0.71
N ASP A 144 -10.07 1.25 0.87
CA ASP A 144 -8.97 1.36 1.82
C ASP A 144 -8.03 2.52 1.49
N LEU A 145 -7.83 2.85 0.20
CA LEU A 145 -7.01 4.01 -0.19
C LEU A 145 -7.67 5.34 0.21
N ASP A 146 -9.00 5.41 0.19
CA ASP A 146 -9.75 6.60 0.61
C ASP A 146 -9.49 6.96 2.09
N CYS A 147 -9.12 5.96 2.90
CA CYS A 147 -8.78 6.15 4.32
C CYS A 147 -7.51 6.97 4.53
N ILE A 148 -6.67 7.11 3.51
CA ILE A 148 -5.45 7.90 3.53
C ILE A 148 -5.40 8.92 2.40
N ASN A 149 -6.52 9.18 1.74
CA ASN A 149 -6.60 10.21 0.72
C ASN A 149 -6.67 11.59 1.39
N PRO A 150 -5.69 12.49 1.17
CA PRO A 150 -5.66 13.79 1.84
C PRO A 150 -6.87 14.69 1.57
N ASP A 151 -7.60 14.45 0.48
CA ASP A 151 -8.80 15.22 0.15
C ASP A 151 -10.08 14.66 0.81
N LEU A 152 -10.02 13.43 1.35
CA LEU A 152 -11.16 12.72 1.94
C LEU A 152 -11.03 12.47 3.45
N VAL A 153 -9.82 12.60 4.01
CA VAL A 153 -9.55 12.27 5.41
C VAL A 153 -9.81 13.46 6.33
N ASP A 154 -10.88 13.34 7.12
CA ASP A 154 -11.26 14.34 8.11
C ASP A 154 -10.38 14.31 9.37
N ASN A 155 -10.02 13.10 9.82
CA ASN A 155 -9.25 12.92 11.05
C ASN A 155 -8.16 11.85 10.91
N TRP A 156 -6.96 12.31 10.61
CA TRP A 156 -5.80 11.42 10.49
C TRP A 156 -5.37 10.69 11.77
N ARG A 157 -5.91 11.00 12.95
CA ARG A 157 -5.61 10.24 14.17
C ARG A 157 -6.25 8.86 14.16
N SER A 158 -7.33 8.66 13.41
CA SER A 158 -8.03 7.37 13.34
C SER A 158 -7.37 6.37 12.38
N VAL A 159 -6.47 6.85 11.52
CA VAL A 159 -5.76 6.04 10.52
C VAL A 159 -4.25 6.13 10.75
N PRO A 160 -3.70 5.29 11.66
CA PRO A 160 -2.26 5.18 11.81
C PRO A 160 -1.63 4.72 10.49
N THR A 161 -0.61 5.45 10.04
CA THR A 161 0.10 5.19 8.79
C THR A 161 1.60 5.14 9.05
N TYR A 162 2.23 4.08 8.58
CA TYR A 162 3.67 3.87 8.59
C TYR A 162 4.21 3.84 7.17
N VAL A 163 5.41 4.36 6.99
CA VAL A 163 6.05 4.53 5.68
C VAL A 163 7.45 3.97 5.74
N LEU A 164 7.77 2.99 4.89
CA LEU A 164 9.13 2.46 4.79
C LEU A 164 9.97 3.44 3.98
N ILE A 165 10.89 4.12 4.63
CA ILE A 165 11.77 5.13 4.00
C ILE A 165 13.14 4.53 3.79
N ALA A 166 13.72 4.75 2.60
CA ALA A 166 15.14 4.55 2.37
C ALA A 166 15.90 5.83 2.70
N TRP A 167 16.77 5.74 3.71
CA TRP A 167 17.69 6.76 4.15
C TRP A 167 19.06 6.55 3.49
N ASP A 168 19.64 7.62 2.98
CA ASP A 168 21.02 7.72 2.49
C ASP A 168 21.86 8.30 3.64
N ILE A 169 22.58 7.41 4.33
CA ILE A 169 23.40 7.71 5.50
C ILE A 169 24.83 7.40 5.09
N ASP A 170 25.65 8.43 4.94
CA ASP A 170 27.07 8.31 4.60
C ASP A 170 27.34 7.48 3.32
N GLY A 171 26.39 7.47 2.38
CA GLY A 171 26.47 6.72 1.11
C GLY A 171 25.79 5.36 1.15
N ASP A 172 25.41 4.86 2.33
CA ASP A 172 24.72 3.59 2.52
C ASP A 172 23.20 3.77 2.63
N ILE A 173 22.46 2.82 2.05
CA ILE A 173 20.99 2.86 2.01
C ILE A 173 20.40 2.01 3.14
N HIS A 174 19.85 2.68 4.15
CA HIS A 174 19.15 2.05 5.27
C HIS A 174 17.64 2.19 5.11
N LYS A 175 16.89 1.09 5.25
CA LYS A 175 15.42 1.12 5.14
C LYS A 175 14.78 0.94 6.51
N THR A 176 14.01 1.92 6.95
CA THR A 176 13.32 1.89 8.25
C THR A 176 11.86 2.28 8.10
N TRP A 177 11.00 1.65 8.91
CA TRP A 177 9.60 2.01 8.99
C TRP A 177 9.46 3.26 9.85
N GLU A 178 8.94 4.33 9.25
CA GLU A 178 8.79 5.63 9.87
C GLU A 178 7.31 5.95 10.08
N THR A 179 7.02 6.82 11.04
CA THR A 179 5.66 7.34 11.20
C THR A 179 5.37 8.38 10.11
N ARG A 180 4.09 8.58 9.81
CA ARG A 180 3.66 9.70 8.96
C ARG A 180 4.15 11.07 9.46
N ALA A 181 4.24 11.26 10.78
CA ALA A 181 4.76 12.48 11.39
C ALA A 181 6.21 12.76 10.94
N CYS A 182 7.07 11.74 10.88
CA CYS A 182 8.45 11.87 10.42
C CYS A 182 8.57 12.51 9.03
N LEU A 183 7.68 12.17 8.08
CA LEU A 183 7.66 12.81 6.76
C LEU A 183 7.10 14.22 6.82
N ARG A 184 6.02 14.45 7.58
CA ARG A 184 5.40 15.77 7.74
C ARG A 184 6.37 16.79 8.34
N ASP A 185 7.21 16.39 9.28
CA ASP A 185 8.22 17.25 9.90
C ASP A 185 9.33 17.68 8.92
N ARG A 186 9.51 16.93 7.82
CA ARG A 186 10.59 17.17 6.84
C ARG A 186 10.10 17.82 5.55
N TRP A 187 8.91 17.47 5.08
CA TRP A 187 8.36 17.93 3.80
C TRP A 187 7.20 18.91 3.97
N GLY A 188 6.65 19.04 5.18
CA GLY A 188 5.42 19.77 5.45
C GLY A 188 4.19 18.86 5.34
N LYS A 189 3.10 19.23 6.03
CA LYS A 189 1.90 18.39 6.16
C LYS A 189 1.30 18.00 4.79
N LYS A 190 0.96 19.00 3.97
CA LYS A 190 0.29 18.81 2.68
C LYS A 190 1.12 17.96 1.71
N ASP A 191 2.37 18.34 1.46
CA ASP A 191 3.26 17.63 0.53
C ASP A 191 3.55 16.20 0.98
N ALA A 192 3.72 15.97 2.30
CA ALA A 192 3.95 14.64 2.83
C ALA A 192 2.73 13.72 2.67
N ASP A 193 1.53 14.20 2.99
CA ASP A 193 0.33 13.36 2.90
C ASP A 193 -0.01 13.01 1.44
N ILE A 194 0.17 13.95 0.50
CA ILE A 194 0.03 13.69 -0.95
C ILE A 194 1.02 12.62 -1.39
N ALA A 195 2.30 12.75 -1.04
CA ALA A 195 3.32 11.78 -1.43
C ALA A 195 3.08 10.39 -0.84
N ILE A 196 2.54 10.30 0.39
CA ILE A 196 2.16 9.04 1.03
C ILE A 196 0.98 8.39 0.31
N TYR A 197 -0.05 9.17 -0.04
CA TYR A 197 -1.20 8.68 -0.78
C TYR A 197 -0.80 8.18 -2.18
N GLU A 198 -0.04 8.96 -2.93
CA GLU A 198 0.45 8.54 -4.26
C GLU A 198 1.33 7.29 -4.17
N ALA A 199 2.20 7.21 -3.16
CA ALA A 199 3.01 6.03 -2.94
C ALA A 199 2.14 4.80 -2.63
N ALA A 200 1.10 4.95 -1.82
CA ALA A 200 0.16 3.88 -1.52
C ALA A 200 -0.61 3.43 -2.77
N ALA A 201 -1.11 4.37 -3.58
CA ALA A 201 -1.79 4.07 -4.84
C ALA A 201 -0.87 3.33 -5.82
N GLU A 202 0.38 3.77 -6.00
CA GLU A 202 1.38 3.06 -6.81
C GLU A 202 1.65 1.65 -6.28
N ALA A 203 1.65 1.45 -4.95
CA ALA A 203 1.88 0.14 -4.35
C ALA A 203 0.72 -0.82 -4.62
N GLU A 204 -0.52 -0.34 -4.54
CA GLU A 204 -1.71 -1.13 -4.89
C GLU A 204 -1.73 -1.49 -6.38
N ASP A 205 -1.46 -0.52 -7.26
CA ASP A 205 -1.39 -0.77 -8.71
C ASP A 205 -0.35 -1.88 -9.01
N ARG A 206 0.85 -1.79 -8.41
CA ARG A 206 1.91 -2.83 -8.55
C ARG A 206 1.46 -4.20 -8.04
N TYR A 207 0.74 -4.25 -6.93
CA TYR A 207 0.23 -5.49 -6.36
C TYR A 207 -0.84 -6.13 -7.25
N VAL A 208 -1.77 -5.33 -7.78
CA VAL A 208 -2.81 -5.81 -8.71
C VAL A 208 -2.19 -6.32 -10.00
N GLU A 209 -1.23 -5.58 -10.59
CA GLU A 209 -0.49 -6.04 -11.77
C GLU A 209 0.25 -7.37 -11.51
N ALA A 210 0.86 -7.54 -10.34
CA ALA A 210 1.54 -8.77 -9.98
C ALA A 210 0.56 -9.94 -9.78
N LYS A 211 -0.58 -9.70 -9.14
CA LYS A 211 -1.62 -10.72 -8.92
C LYS A 211 -2.29 -11.15 -10.22
N THR A 212 -2.42 -10.23 -11.18
CA THR A 212 -2.99 -10.48 -12.52
C THR A 212 -1.96 -10.97 -13.54
N GLY A 213 -0.70 -11.18 -13.15
CA GLY A 213 0.35 -11.69 -14.03
C GLY A 213 0.97 -10.66 -14.99
N LYS A 214 0.47 -9.41 -15.00
CA LYS A 214 1.02 -8.31 -15.83
C LYS A 214 2.43 -7.89 -15.41
N ARG A 215 2.82 -8.17 -14.16
CA ARG A 215 4.13 -7.83 -13.60
C ARG A 215 4.79 -9.03 -12.93
N PRO A 216 6.08 -9.31 -13.20
CA PRO A 216 6.79 -10.36 -12.48
C PRO A 216 7.00 -9.95 -11.02
N ALA A 217 6.49 -10.79 -10.12
CA ALA A 217 6.72 -10.66 -8.68
C ALA A 217 8.03 -11.35 -8.27
N LYS A 218 8.97 -10.59 -7.71
CA LYS A 218 10.30 -11.03 -7.26
C LYS A 218 10.45 -10.91 -5.76
N SER A 219 11.27 -11.77 -5.16
CA SER A 219 11.60 -11.76 -3.73
C SER A 219 12.47 -10.57 -3.31
N ARG A 220 13.17 -9.92 -4.26
CA ARG A 220 13.97 -8.73 -4.01
C ARG A 220 13.11 -7.48 -3.96
N SER A 221 13.45 -6.54 -3.08
CA SER A 221 12.86 -5.20 -3.10
C SER A 221 13.10 -4.50 -4.46
N PRO A 222 12.20 -3.61 -4.90
CA PRO A 222 12.41 -2.82 -6.10
C PRO A 222 13.64 -1.94 -5.91
N SER A 223 14.31 -1.60 -7.01
CA SER A 223 15.46 -0.68 -7.01
C SER A 223 15.03 0.77 -6.87
N VAL A 224 13.78 1.09 -7.27
CA VAL A 224 13.23 2.44 -7.30
C VAL A 224 12.10 2.55 -6.29
N GLY A 225 12.12 3.66 -5.53
CA GLY A 225 11.03 4.02 -4.61
C GLY A 225 9.72 4.35 -5.34
N LEU A 226 8.65 4.44 -4.56
CA LEU A 226 7.33 4.96 -4.95
C LEU A 226 7.33 6.49 -4.86
N ALA A 227 6.42 7.17 -5.55
CA ALA A 227 6.25 8.63 -5.53
C ALA A 227 7.58 9.39 -5.78
N GLN A 228 8.37 8.92 -6.75
CA GLN A 228 9.73 9.43 -7.05
C GLN A 228 9.76 10.95 -7.32
N GLY A 229 8.71 11.50 -7.94
CA GLY A 229 8.61 12.92 -8.25
C GLY A 229 8.72 13.80 -7.01
N HIS A 230 7.94 13.47 -5.96
CA HIS A 230 7.97 14.20 -4.69
C HIS A 230 9.32 14.07 -3.99
N VAL A 231 9.86 12.85 -3.91
CA VAL A 231 11.17 12.59 -3.29
C VAL A 231 12.25 13.45 -3.95
N ARG A 232 12.31 13.44 -5.28
CA ARG A 232 13.29 14.21 -6.05
C ARG A 232 13.15 15.71 -5.79
N LYS A 233 11.92 16.25 -5.87
CA LYS A 233 11.60 17.66 -5.60
C LYS A 233 12.09 18.12 -4.23
N HIS A 234 11.81 17.36 -3.16
CA HIS A 234 12.21 17.74 -1.80
C HIS A 234 13.72 17.58 -1.56
N ARG A 235 14.35 16.57 -2.18
CA ARG A 235 15.80 16.39 -2.11
C ARG A 235 16.53 17.53 -2.81
N GLU A 236 16.12 17.90 -4.02
CA GLU A 236 16.70 19.02 -4.80
C GLU A 236 16.52 20.36 -4.09
N LYS A 237 15.34 20.66 -3.51
CA LYS A 237 15.12 21.85 -2.66
C LYS A 237 16.10 21.98 -1.49
N SER A 238 16.71 20.87 -1.06
CA SER A 238 17.67 20.84 0.05
C SER A 238 19.12 20.96 -0.42
N LEU A 239 19.39 20.57 -1.66
CA LEU A 239 20.72 20.66 -2.29
C LEU A 239 20.92 22.00 -3.02
N GLY A 240 19.83 22.65 -3.44
CA GLY A 240 19.83 23.92 -4.16
C GLY A 240 20.19 25.16 -3.33
N THR A 241 20.25 25.06 -2.00
CA THR A 241 20.62 26.21 -1.14
C THR A 241 22.12 26.54 -1.19
N ASN A 242 22.96 25.65 -1.75
CA ASN A 242 24.42 25.83 -1.85
C ASN A 242 24.96 25.73 -3.29
N ARG A 243 24.12 25.81 -4.32
CA ARG A 243 24.60 25.86 -5.71
C ARG A 243 24.45 27.26 -6.26
N SER A 244 25.57 27.99 -6.25
CA SER A 244 25.86 29.02 -7.25
C SER A 244 25.45 28.50 -8.62
N SER A 245 24.77 29.34 -9.38
CA SER A 245 24.16 29.11 -10.69
C SER A 245 24.85 28.05 -11.56
N PRO A 246 24.10 27.17 -12.28
CA PRO A 246 24.72 26.28 -13.24
C PRO A 246 25.24 27.11 -14.42
N SER A 247 26.57 27.25 -14.48
CA SER A 247 27.27 27.61 -15.72
C SER A 247 26.89 26.60 -16.80
N GLY A 248 26.36 27.12 -17.90
CA GLY A 248 25.95 26.34 -19.06
C GLY A 248 27.15 25.61 -19.66
N SER A 249 27.08 24.27 -19.65
CA SER A 249 27.90 23.44 -20.52
C SER A 249 26.96 22.75 -21.51
N THR A 250 26.78 23.40 -22.65
CA THR A 250 26.12 22.87 -23.84
C THR A 250 26.86 21.63 -24.32
N ARG A 251 26.33 20.43 -24.04
CA ARG A 251 26.73 19.21 -24.75
C ARG A 251 25.56 18.79 -25.63
N ALA A 252 25.71 19.06 -26.93
CA ALA A 252 24.77 18.70 -27.97
C ALA A 252 24.54 17.18 -27.96
N ILE A 253 23.30 16.77 -27.69
CA ILE A 253 22.82 15.42 -27.95
C ILE A 253 22.06 15.50 -29.27
N ARG A 254 22.61 14.84 -30.30
CA ARG A 254 21.92 14.57 -31.57
C ARG A 254 20.60 13.88 -31.27
N ALA A 255 19.49 14.53 -31.63
CA ALA A 255 18.18 13.91 -31.63
C ALA A 255 18.10 12.89 -32.78
N SER A 256 18.02 11.61 -32.42
CA SER A 256 17.44 10.60 -33.31
C SER A 256 15.93 10.67 -33.15
N GLU A 257 15.24 11.20 -34.15
CA GLU A 257 13.78 11.18 -34.22
C GLU A 257 13.29 9.74 -34.33
N THR A 258 12.53 9.30 -33.32
CA THR A 258 11.62 8.16 -33.43
C THR A 258 10.18 8.65 -33.24
N PRO A 259 9.19 8.08 -33.94
CA PRO A 259 7.87 8.68 -34.06
C PRO A 259 7.11 8.64 -32.73
N GLN A 260 6.78 9.81 -32.18
CA GLN A 260 5.90 9.92 -31.01
C GLN A 260 4.46 9.57 -31.40
N ARG A 261 4.04 8.33 -31.10
CA ARG A 261 2.61 8.05 -30.85
C ARG A 261 2.21 8.88 -29.62
N ARG A 262 1.25 9.79 -29.79
CA ARG A 262 0.62 10.57 -28.71
C ARG A 262 -0.21 9.65 -27.81
N THR A 263 0.43 8.89 -26.93
CA THR A 263 -0.23 8.31 -25.77
C THR A 263 -0.32 9.41 -24.72
N LYS A 264 -1.51 9.97 -24.51
CA LYS A 264 -1.76 10.91 -23.40
C LYS A 264 -1.36 10.24 -22.09
N THR A 265 -0.60 10.95 -21.26
CA THR A 265 -0.22 10.44 -19.94
C THR A 265 -1.45 10.27 -19.06
N ILE A 266 -1.46 9.26 -18.18
CA ILE A 266 -2.58 8.99 -17.24
C ILE A 266 -2.95 10.24 -16.43
N GLU A 267 -1.96 11.08 -16.10
CA GLU A 267 -2.13 12.34 -15.40
C GLU A 267 -2.93 13.38 -16.21
N GLU A 268 -2.72 13.46 -17.52
CA GLU A 268 -3.49 14.35 -18.41
C GLU A 268 -4.95 13.87 -18.53
N LEU A 269 -5.15 12.54 -18.55
CA LEU A 269 -6.47 11.94 -18.56
C LEU A 269 -7.20 12.22 -17.25
N ARG A 270 -6.50 12.17 -16.11
CA ARG A 270 -7.05 12.51 -14.78
C ARG A 270 -7.51 13.96 -14.71
N VAL A 271 -6.68 14.90 -15.16
CA VAL A 271 -7.03 16.34 -15.18
C VAL A 271 -8.25 16.57 -16.08
N LYS A 272 -8.29 15.93 -17.25
CA LYS A 272 -9.42 16.06 -18.17
C LYS A 272 -10.71 15.49 -17.58
N PHE A 273 -10.64 14.32 -16.95
CA PHE A 273 -11.77 13.72 -16.25
C PHE A 273 -12.31 14.65 -15.16
N LEU A 274 -11.42 15.14 -14.29
CA LEU A 274 -11.79 15.96 -13.15
C LEU A 274 -12.48 17.26 -13.60
N ASN A 275 -11.96 17.92 -14.65
CA ASN A 275 -12.61 19.10 -15.24
C ASN A 275 -14.00 18.79 -15.80
N ASN A 276 -14.18 17.64 -16.47
CA ASN A 276 -15.48 17.24 -17.01
C ASN A 276 -16.48 16.94 -15.89
N TYR A 277 -16.03 16.22 -14.85
CA TYR A 277 -16.85 15.84 -13.71
C TYR A 277 -17.33 17.06 -12.91
N LEU A 278 -16.42 18.01 -12.65
CA LEU A 278 -16.76 19.29 -11.99
C LEU A 278 -17.76 20.11 -12.82
N LYS A 279 -17.55 20.18 -14.14
CA LYS A 279 -18.49 20.85 -15.05
C LYS A 279 -19.88 20.22 -15.03
N LEU A 280 -19.99 18.89 -14.91
CA LEU A 280 -21.29 18.21 -14.79
C LEU A 280 -22.01 18.53 -13.48
N LEU A 281 -21.25 18.73 -12.40
CA LEU A 281 -21.80 19.11 -11.10
C LEU A 281 -22.06 20.62 -10.95
N GLY A 282 -21.60 21.44 -11.89
CA GLY A 282 -21.69 22.89 -11.83
C GLY A 282 -20.75 23.53 -10.81
N GLU A 283 -19.66 22.84 -10.46
CA GLU A 283 -18.71 23.25 -9.43
C GLU A 283 -17.40 23.68 -10.13
N GLU A 284 -16.71 24.68 -9.59
CA GLU A 284 -15.49 25.22 -10.20
C GLU A 284 -14.22 24.50 -9.74
N ASP A 285 -14.17 24.07 -8.48
CA ASP A 285 -13.04 23.37 -7.88
C ASP A 285 -13.46 22.06 -7.19
N PHE A 286 -12.57 21.08 -7.21
CA PHE A 286 -12.71 19.85 -6.45
C PHE A 286 -12.77 20.12 -4.94
N THR A 287 -12.13 21.18 -4.46
CA THR A 287 -12.17 21.52 -3.03
C THR A 287 -13.57 21.86 -2.53
N ASP A 288 -14.42 22.39 -3.41
CA ASP A 288 -15.77 22.86 -3.08
C ASP A 288 -16.79 21.72 -2.96
N LEU A 289 -16.42 20.53 -3.46
CA LEU A 289 -17.21 19.33 -3.33
C LEU A 289 -17.32 18.87 -1.86
N SER A 290 -18.51 18.43 -1.48
CA SER A 290 -18.71 17.68 -0.23
C SER A 290 -17.90 16.38 -0.23
N ILE A 291 -17.56 15.85 0.94
CA ILE A 291 -16.76 14.62 1.06
C ILE A 291 -17.42 13.45 0.31
N SER A 292 -18.76 13.36 0.30
CA SER A 292 -19.49 12.36 -0.48
C SER A 292 -19.25 12.55 -1.99
N LYS A 293 -19.46 13.76 -2.52
CA LYS A 293 -19.23 14.06 -3.94
C LYS A 293 -17.77 13.84 -4.35
N LYS A 294 -16.81 14.12 -3.46
CA LYS A 294 -15.39 13.85 -3.69
C LYS A 294 -15.13 12.35 -3.83
N ARG A 295 -15.74 11.51 -2.98
CA ARG A 295 -15.65 10.04 -3.09
C ARG A 295 -16.24 9.55 -4.41
N ASP A 296 -17.42 10.05 -4.78
CA ASP A 296 -18.08 9.65 -6.03
C ASP A 296 -17.24 10.01 -7.27
N CYS A 297 -16.62 11.19 -7.26
CA CYS A 297 -15.69 11.63 -8.31
C CYS A 297 -14.47 10.70 -8.41
N ILE A 298 -13.86 10.35 -7.28
CA ILE A 298 -12.69 9.47 -7.24
C ILE A 298 -13.05 8.05 -7.68
N ALA A 299 -14.19 7.52 -7.24
CA ALA A 299 -14.69 6.22 -7.66
C ALA A 299 -14.90 6.17 -9.18
N ALA A 300 -15.58 7.16 -9.74
CA ALA A 300 -15.79 7.28 -11.19
C ALA A 300 -14.47 7.41 -11.96
N TRP A 301 -13.49 8.15 -11.43
CA TRP A 301 -12.15 8.21 -12.04
C TRP A 301 -11.47 6.84 -12.06
N ASN A 302 -11.58 6.06 -10.98
CA ASN A 302 -10.96 4.74 -10.91
C ASN A 302 -11.60 3.76 -11.90
N GLU A 303 -12.91 3.83 -12.08
CA GLU A 303 -13.62 3.05 -13.11
C GLU A 303 -13.14 3.45 -14.51
N GLU A 304 -13.08 4.74 -14.84
CA GLU A 304 -12.59 5.21 -16.14
C GLU A 304 -11.11 4.84 -16.37
N LYS A 305 -10.27 4.99 -15.34
CA LYS A 305 -8.86 4.56 -15.38
C LYS A 305 -8.74 3.07 -15.69
N SER A 306 -9.62 2.23 -15.15
CA SER A 306 -9.63 0.78 -15.41
C SER A 306 -9.99 0.44 -16.85
N LEU A 307 -10.87 1.21 -17.49
CA LEU A 307 -11.25 1.06 -18.90
C LEU A 307 -10.15 1.55 -19.86
N LEU A 308 -9.42 2.60 -19.46
CA LEU A 308 -8.34 3.19 -20.25
C LEU A 308 -7.06 2.34 -20.27
N LEU A 309 -6.91 1.40 -19.33
CA LEU A 309 -5.81 0.44 -19.26
C LEU A 309 -6.33 -0.98 -19.57
N PRO A 310 -6.69 -1.30 -20.81
CA PRO A 310 -7.22 -2.62 -21.14
C PRO A 310 -6.22 -3.72 -20.75
N LEU A 311 -6.76 -4.82 -20.22
CA LEU A 311 -6.07 -6.10 -20.08
C LEU A 311 -5.48 -6.49 -21.45
N ALA A 312 -4.19 -6.21 -21.65
CA ALA A 312 -3.43 -6.83 -22.72
C ALA A 312 -3.47 -8.34 -22.45
N THR A 313 -4.19 -9.05 -23.32
CA THR A 313 -4.29 -10.50 -23.39
C THR A 313 -2.98 -11.09 -23.87
#